data_AF-H9XB10-F1
#
_entry.id   AF-H9XB10-F1
#
_cell.length_a   1.000
_cell.length_b   1.000
_cell.length_c   1.000
_cell.angle_alpha   90.00
_cell.angle_beta   90.00
_cell.angle_gamma   90.00
#
_symmetry.space_group_name_H-M   'P 1'
#
loop_
_entity.id
_entity.type
_entity.pdbx_description
1 polymer ?
#
loop_
_entity_poly.entity_id
_entity_poly.type
_entity_poly.pdbx_seq_one_letter_code
_entity_poly.pdbx_strand_id
1 'polypeptide(L)'
;QSAVSPSTEVVYQENPDANYVKGQGFSYAIVVVGEAPYAETAGDNLNLTIPLGGGDTINNVCGSVKCLVILVSGRPLVITPYLPLVEAFVAAWLPGSEGQGVTDVIFGDYGFQGKLSRTWFKSVDQLPMNVGDKHY
;
A
#
# COMPACT_ATOMS: atom_id res chain seq x y z
N GLN A 1 -17.82 10.05 10.70
CA GLN A 1 -17.30 8.88 9.97
C GLN A 1 -18.42 8.36 9.09
N SER A 2 -18.30 8.41 7.75
CA SER A 2 -19.26 7.73 6.87
C SER A 2 -18.71 7.60 5.44
N ALA A 3 -17.46 7.12 5.29
CA ALA A 3 -16.91 6.82 3.96
C ALA A 3 -17.64 5.65 3.27
N VAL A 4 -18.37 4.85 4.03
CA VAL A 4 -19.17 3.72 3.56
C VAL A 4 -20.59 3.82 4.11
N SER A 5 -21.53 3.08 3.51
CA SER A 5 -22.92 3.00 3.97
C SER A 5 -22.98 2.61 5.46
N PRO A 6 -23.92 3.17 6.25
CA PRO A 6 -24.16 2.77 7.64
C PRO A 6 -24.48 1.27 7.82
N SER A 7 -24.92 0.59 6.75
CA SER A 7 -25.15 -0.86 6.73
C SER A 7 -23.87 -1.68 6.57
N THR A 8 -22.72 -1.05 6.36
CA THR A 8 -21.43 -1.72 6.16
C THR A 8 -20.84 -2.07 7.51
N GLU A 9 -20.58 -3.34 7.74
CA GLU A 9 -19.79 -3.78 8.89
C GLU A 9 -18.30 -3.57 8.61
N VAL A 10 -17.61 -2.90 9.52
CA VAL A 10 -16.17 -2.64 9.42
C VAL A 10 -15.45 -3.36 10.54
N VAL A 11 -14.56 -4.27 10.18
CA VAL A 11 -13.71 -5.02 11.11
C VAL A 11 -12.28 -4.53 10.95
N TYR A 12 -11.62 -4.21 12.06
CA TYR A 12 -10.20 -3.85 12.10
C TYR A 12 -9.38 -4.98 12.72
N GLN A 13 -8.32 -5.38 12.01
CA GLN A 13 -7.27 -6.24 12.51
C GLN A 13 -5.93 -5.75 11.96
N GLU A 14 -4.94 -5.61 12.83
CA GLU A 14 -3.64 -5.04 12.45
C GLU A 14 -2.83 -6.01 11.57
N ASN A 15 -2.66 -7.26 12.02
CA ASN A 15 -1.89 -8.29 11.32
C ASN A 15 -2.64 -9.64 11.36
N PRO A 16 -3.79 -9.78 10.67
CA PRO A 16 -4.54 -11.02 10.66
C PRO A 16 -3.80 -12.13 9.91
N ASP A 17 -3.90 -13.36 10.40
CA ASP A 17 -3.46 -14.53 9.65
C ASP A 17 -4.47 -14.91 8.54
N ALA A 18 -4.04 -15.74 7.61
CA ALA A 18 -4.86 -16.15 6.47
C ALA A 18 -6.11 -16.97 6.88
N ASN A 19 -6.06 -17.71 7.99
CA ASN A 19 -7.20 -18.52 8.45
C ASN A 19 -8.30 -17.63 9.02
N TYR A 20 -7.92 -16.60 9.78
CA TYR A 20 -8.85 -15.57 10.24
C TYR A 20 -9.56 -14.94 9.05
N VAL A 21 -8.83 -14.44 8.06
CA VAL A 21 -9.42 -13.75 6.89
C VAL A 21 -10.38 -14.66 6.12
N LYS A 22 -10.01 -15.93 5.89
CA LYS A 22 -10.87 -16.91 5.18
C LYS A 22 -12.13 -17.27 5.98
N GLY A 23 -12.04 -17.31 7.30
CA GLY A 23 -13.14 -17.73 8.17
C GLY A 23 -14.26 -16.70 8.34
N GLN A 24 -14.03 -15.42 8.03
CA GLN A 24 -15.00 -14.35 8.28
C GLN A 24 -15.95 -14.06 7.12
N GLY A 25 -15.63 -14.48 5.89
CA GLY A 25 -16.48 -14.21 4.73
C GLY A 25 -16.51 -12.73 4.29
N PHE A 26 -15.39 -12.01 4.46
CA PHE A 26 -15.27 -10.61 4.03
C PHE A 26 -15.50 -10.45 2.52
N SER A 27 -16.17 -9.35 2.11
CA SER A 27 -16.39 -9.03 0.70
C SER A 27 -15.11 -8.54 0.01
N TYR A 28 -14.32 -7.73 0.71
CA TYR A 28 -13.02 -7.22 0.31
C TYR A 28 -12.26 -6.73 1.55
N ALA A 29 -10.96 -6.50 1.41
CA ALA A 29 -10.12 -5.91 2.44
C ALA A 29 -9.36 -4.70 1.92
N ILE A 30 -9.07 -3.76 2.83
CA ILE A 30 -8.15 -2.65 2.61
C ILE A 30 -6.95 -2.89 3.53
N VAL A 31 -5.77 -3.09 2.95
CA VAL A 31 -4.52 -3.35 3.66
C VAL A 31 -3.65 -2.11 3.58
N VAL A 32 -3.46 -1.44 4.72
CA VAL A 32 -2.61 -0.24 4.82
C VAL A 32 -1.26 -0.65 5.41
N VAL A 33 -0.19 -0.49 4.65
CA VAL A 33 1.18 -0.83 5.05
C VAL A 33 2.14 0.27 4.63
N GLY A 34 3.34 0.32 5.19
CA GLY A 34 4.23 1.44 4.91
C GLY A 34 5.54 1.47 5.67
N GLU A 35 6.32 2.52 5.41
CA GLU A 35 7.52 2.82 6.19
C GLU A 35 7.14 3.41 7.55
N ALA A 36 7.95 3.13 8.58
CA ALA A 36 7.91 3.91 9.82
C ALA A 36 8.40 5.35 9.55
N PRO A 37 8.03 6.34 10.39
CA PRO A 37 8.59 7.68 10.27
C PRO A 37 10.12 7.69 10.41
N TYR A 38 10.79 8.48 9.56
CA TYR A 38 12.23 8.71 9.62
C TYR A 38 12.56 10.13 9.19
N ALA A 39 13.77 10.59 9.55
CA ALA A 39 14.33 11.84 9.08
C ALA A 39 15.82 11.68 8.79
N GLU A 40 16.28 12.34 7.72
CA GLU A 40 17.69 12.40 7.31
C GLU A 40 18.34 11.00 7.23
N THR A 41 19.48 10.81 7.90
CA THR A 41 20.28 9.57 7.87
C THR A 41 19.57 8.37 8.48
N ALA A 42 18.58 8.59 9.35
CA ALA A 42 17.75 7.49 9.87
C ALA A 42 16.89 6.85 8.77
N GLY A 43 16.72 7.53 7.63
CA GLY A 43 16.01 7.03 6.46
C GLY A 43 16.89 6.30 5.44
N ASP A 44 18.20 6.25 5.63
CA ASP A 44 19.09 5.57 4.67
C ASP A 44 18.82 4.06 4.67
N ASN A 45 18.40 3.53 3.52
CA ASN A 45 17.99 2.14 3.38
C ASN A 45 18.33 1.64 1.97
N LEU A 46 19.22 0.64 1.87
CA LEU A 46 19.67 0.06 0.61
C LEU A 46 18.72 -0.99 0.05
N ASN A 47 17.85 -1.56 0.89
CA ASN A 47 16.96 -2.67 0.51
C ASN A 47 15.59 -2.17 0.03
N LEU A 48 15.12 -1.04 0.55
CA LEU A 48 13.85 -0.40 0.17
C LEU A 48 12.64 -1.37 0.16
N THR A 49 12.63 -2.36 1.05
CA THR A 49 11.51 -3.30 1.23
C THR A 49 10.46 -2.73 2.18
N ILE A 50 9.20 -3.15 2.02
CA ILE A 50 8.10 -2.80 2.93
C ILE A 50 8.40 -3.38 4.32
N PRO A 51 8.54 -2.56 5.38
CA PRO A 51 8.93 -3.02 6.71
C PRO A 51 7.71 -3.49 7.55
N LEU A 52 7.94 -3.75 8.83
CA LEU A 52 6.91 -3.97 9.86
C LEU A 52 5.96 -5.14 9.58
N GLY A 53 6.45 -6.18 8.89
CA GLY A 53 5.61 -7.33 8.52
C GLY A 53 4.57 -7.00 7.44
N GLY A 54 4.62 -5.83 6.81
CA GLY A 54 3.62 -5.41 5.82
C GLY A 54 3.52 -6.36 4.63
N GLY A 55 4.64 -6.96 4.22
CA GLY A 55 4.65 -8.01 3.20
C GLY A 55 3.86 -9.26 3.60
N ASP A 56 4.01 -9.70 4.85
CA ASP A 56 3.29 -10.86 5.38
C ASP A 56 1.80 -10.57 5.50
N THR A 57 1.43 -9.37 5.95
CA THR A 57 0.02 -8.93 6.01
C THR A 57 -0.61 -8.87 4.62
N ILE A 58 0.11 -8.36 3.60
CA ILE A 58 -0.35 -8.41 2.21
C ILE A 58 -0.58 -9.85 1.77
N ASN A 59 0.39 -10.75 2.01
CA ASN A 59 0.28 -12.16 1.62
C ASN A 59 -0.93 -12.86 2.28
N ASN A 60 -1.09 -12.67 3.60
CA ASN A 60 -2.15 -13.30 4.37
C ASN A 60 -3.54 -12.82 3.95
N VAL A 61 -3.71 -11.51 3.75
CA VAL A 61 -5.00 -10.91 3.43
C VAL A 61 -5.31 -11.05 1.94
N CYS A 62 -4.44 -10.56 1.07
CA CYS A 62 -4.72 -10.53 -0.37
C CYS A 62 -4.65 -11.92 -1.02
N GLY A 63 -3.97 -12.89 -0.41
CA GLY A 63 -4.06 -14.30 -0.79
C GLY A 63 -5.37 -15.00 -0.37
N SER A 64 -6.21 -14.33 0.43
CA SER A 64 -7.40 -14.91 1.05
C SER A 64 -8.71 -14.24 0.62
N VAL A 65 -8.67 -12.94 0.30
CA VAL A 65 -9.83 -12.15 -0.13
C VAL A 65 -9.38 -11.06 -1.11
N LYS A 66 -10.30 -10.55 -1.94
CA LYS A 66 -10.04 -9.38 -2.79
C LYS A 66 -9.54 -8.21 -1.96
N CYS A 67 -8.46 -7.58 -2.42
CA CYS A 67 -7.64 -6.74 -1.56
C CYS A 67 -7.14 -5.51 -2.29
N LEU A 68 -7.39 -4.35 -1.69
CA LEU A 68 -6.75 -3.08 -2.04
C LEU A 68 -5.58 -2.85 -1.08
N VAL A 69 -4.38 -2.68 -1.61
CA VAL A 69 -3.21 -2.27 -0.82
C VAL A 69 -3.00 -0.77 -0.93
N ILE A 70 -2.89 -0.10 0.21
CA ILE A 70 -2.53 1.32 0.32
C ILE A 70 -1.13 1.38 0.94
N LEU A 71 -0.16 1.83 0.15
CA LEU A 71 1.22 2.01 0.59
C LEU A 71 1.45 3.44 1.07
N VAL A 72 1.82 3.57 2.34
CA VAL A 72 2.26 4.83 2.98
C VAL A 72 3.79 4.85 3.03
N SER A 73 4.44 5.64 2.20
CA SER A 73 5.90 5.67 2.13
C SER A 73 6.44 7.03 1.71
N GLY A 74 7.68 7.35 2.07
CA GLY A 74 8.33 8.58 1.61
C GLY A 74 8.85 8.47 0.17
N ARG A 75 8.86 7.26 -0.41
CA ARG A 75 9.54 6.91 -1.65
C ARG A 75 9.01 5.59 -2.25
N PRO A 76 9.33 5.27 -3.52
CA PRO A 76 9.08 3.95 -4.09
C PRO A 76 9.78 2.83 -3.29
N LEU A 77 9.07 1.73 -3.08
CA LEU A 77 9.57 0.52 -2.40
C LEU A 77 9.42 -0.71 -3.30
N VAL A 78 10.10 -1.79 -2.93
CA VAL A 78 9.93 -3.11 -3.55
C VAL A 78 8.51 -3.61 -3.31
N ILE A 79 7.68 -3.55 -4.37
CA ILE A 79 6.29 -4.04 -4.38
C ILE A 79 6.08 -5.25 -5.30
N THR A 80 7.03 -5.50 -6.21
CA THR A 80 6.96 -6.53 -7.27
C THR A 80 6.50 -7.91 -6.78
N PRO A 81 6.95 -8.44 -5.62
CA PRO A 81 6.51 -9.76 -5.14
C PRO A 81 5.01 -9.85 -4.83
N TYR A 82 4.38 -8.72 -4.50
CA TYR A 82 3.02 -8.69 -4.00
C TYR A 82 1.99 -8.35 -5.09
N LEU A 83 2.41 -7.65 -6.16
CA LEU A 83 1.51 -7.23 -7.24
C LEU A 83 0.63 -8.36 -7.82
N PRO A 84 1.09 -9.62 -7.96
CA PRO A 84 0.23 -10.71 -8.45
C PRO A 84 -0.95 -11.07 -7.53
N LEU A 85 -0.89 -10.71 -6.24
CA LEU A 85 -1.93 -11.01 -5.24
C LEU A 85 -2.91 -9.85 -5.03
N VAL A 86 -2.54 -8.65 -5.47
CA VAL A 86 -3.21 -7.40 -5.12
C VAL A 86 -4.15 -6.99 -6.26
N GLU A 87 -5.44 -6.81 -5.96
CA GLU A 87 -6.45 -6.41 -6.96
C GLU A 87 -6.28 -4.94 -7.36
N ALA A 88 -5.93 -4.09 -6.39
CA ALA A 88 -5.67 -2.67 -6.60
C ALA A 88 -4.57 -2.18 -5.66
N PHE A 89 -3.73 -1.28 -6.14
CA PHE A 89 -2.61 -0.72 -5.38
C PHE A 89 -2.60 0.81 -5.45
N VAL A 90 -2.50 1.46 -4.30
CA VAL A 90 -2.45 2.93 -4.17
C VAL A 90 -1.18 3.34 -3.45
N ALA A 91 -0.37 4.19 -4.08
CA ALA A 91 0.73 4.88 -3.42
C ALA A 91 0.22 6.19 -2.80
N ALA A 92 0.04 6.20 -1.48
CA ALA A 92 -0.52 7.34 -0.74
C ALA A 92 0.55 8.35 -0.27
N TRP A 93 1.83 8.01 -0.43
CA TRP A 93 2.97 8.78 0.08
C TRP A 93 2.89 8.98 1.60
N LEU A 94 3.13 10.20 2.09
CA LEU A 94 2.92 10.60 3.49
C LEU A 94 1.74 11.60 3.53
N PRO A 95 0.48 11.13 3.63
CA PRO A 95 -0.71 11.95 3.32
C PRO A 95 -1.07 13.00 4.38
N GLY A 96 -0.36 13.05 5.51
CA GLY A 96 -0.64 13.98 6.61
C GLY A 96 -1.82 13.55 7.49
N SER A 97 -2.46 14.51 8.16
CA SER A 97 -3.53 14.26 9.14
C SER A 97 -4.87 13.89 8.52
N GLU A 98 -5.15 14.36 7.30
CA GLU A 98 -6.46 14.26 6.66
C GLU A 98 -6.62 12.94 5.91
N GLY A 99 -6.59 11.82 6.64
CA GLY A 99 -6.75 10.47 6.07
C GLY A 99 -8.05 10.25 5.29
N GLN A 100 -9.06 11.11 5.49
CA GLN A 100 -10.29 11.11 4.70
C GLN A 100 -10.03 11.36 3.20
N GLY A 101 -8.98 12.12 2.85
CA GLY A 101 -8.61 12.30 1.45
C GLY A 101 -8.24 11.01 0.73
N VAL A 102 -7.80 9.97 1.47
CA VAL A 102 -7.60 8.63 0.90
C VAL A 102 -8.94 7.96 0.63
N THR A 103 -9.88 8.02 1.59
CA THR A 103 -11.21 7.41 1.44
C THR A 103 -12.05 8.05 0.35
N ASP A 104 -11.95 9.37 0.18
CA ASP A 104 -12.64 10.15 -0.85
C ASP A 104 -12.38 9.59 -2.27
N VAL A 105 -11.17 9.09 -2.54
CA VAL A 105 -10.82 8.53 -3.85
C VAL A 105 -11.03 7.02 -3.95
N ILE A 106 -10.80 6.25 -2.88
CA ILE A 106 -10.96 4.78 -2.95
C ILE A 106 -12.44 4.36 -2.96
N PHE A 107 -13.34 5.19 -2.43
CA PHE A 107 -14.79 4.97 -2.48
C PHE A 107 -15.49 5.75 -3.60
N GLY A 108 -14.74 6.54 -4.37
CA GLY A 108 -15.20 7.11 -5.63
C GLY A 108 -15.98 8.42 -5.52
N ASP A 109 -15.88 9.15 -4.40
CA ASP A 109 -16.37 10.53 -4.31
C ASP A 109 -15.58 11.44 -5.28
N TYR A 110 -14.30 11.11 -5.50
CA TYR A 110 -13.44 11.71 -6.52
C TYR A 110 -12.65 10.64 -7.30
N GLY A 111 -12.29 10.94 -8.55
CA GLY A 111 -11.43 10.08 -9.36
C GLY A 111 -9.94 10.26 -9.08
N PHE A 112 -9.15 9.19 -9.25
CA PHE A 112 -7.69 9.26 -9.19
C PHE A 112 -7.11 10.08 -10.35
N GLN A 113 -6.31 11.10 -10.02
CA GLN A 113 -5.62 11.95 -11.00
C GLN A 113 -4.09 12.01 -10.81
N GLY A 114 -3.60 11.44 -9.69
CA GLY A 114 -2.18 11.42 -9.38
C GLY A 114 -1.37 10.66 -10.44
N LYS A 115 -0.19 11.19 -10.77
CA LYS A 115 0.82 10.52 -11.61
C LYS A 115 2.11 10.42 -10.82
N LEU A 116 2.88 9.35 -11.05
CA LEU A 116 4.16 9.18 -10.39
C LEU A 116 5.11 10.32 -10.77
N SER A 117 5.60 11.03 -9.76
CA SER A 117 6.63 12.07 -9.91
C SER A 117 8.05 11.49 -9.85
N ARG A 118 8.18 10.19 -9.57
CA ARG A 118 9.44 9.43 -9.50
C ARG A 118 9.32 8.10 -10.25
N THR A 119 10.44 7.63 -10.79
CA THR A 119 10.59 6.26 -11.29
C THR A 119 10.25 5.26 -10.19
N TRP A 120 9.42 4.26 -10.50
CA TRP A 120 9.27 3.08 -9.64
C TRP A 120 10.17 1.96 -10.18
N PHE A 121 11.24 1.65 -9.47
CA PHE A 121 12.20 0.62 -9.89
C PHE A 121 11.59 -0.79 -9.77
N LYS A 122 12.04 -1.74 -10.60
CA LYS A 122 11.64 -3.16 -10.51
C LYS A 122 12.48 -3.91 -9.47
N SER A 123 13.77 -3.60 -9.40
CA SER A 123 14.73 -4.06 -8.38
C SER A 123 15.59 -2.89 -7.90
N VAL A 124 16.06 -2.94 -6.65
CA VAL A 124 17.00 -1.95 -6.10
C VAL A 124 18.34 -1.94 -6.84
N ASP A 125 18.71 -3.05 -7.50
CA ASP A 125 19.94 -3.17 -8.29
C ASP A 125 19.97 -2.22 -9.50
N GLN A 126 18.80 -1.69 -9.90
CA GLN A 126 18.71 -0.72 -10.99
C GLN A 126 19.11 0.70 -10.55
N LEU A 127 19.21 0.95 -9.25
CA LEU A 127 19.46 2.29 -8.74
C LEU A 127 20.93 2.70 -8.94
N PRO A 128 21.21 3.96 -9.33
CA PRO A 128 20.25 5.02 -9.67
C PRO A 128 19.66 4.87 -11.10
N MET A 129 18.34 5.10 -11.23
CA MET A 129 17.61 5.06 -12.50
C MET A 129 16.50 6.13 -12.55
N ASN A 130 16.57 7.03 -13.53
CA ASN A 130 15.67 8.16 -13.69
C ASN A 130 15.20 8.28 -15.15
N VAL A 131 14.05 8.94 -15.34
CA VAL A 131 13.54 9.27 -16.67
C VAL A 131 14.61 10.03 -17.47
N GLY A 132 14.97 9.51 -18.64
CA GLY A 132 16.01 10.08 -19.51
C GLY A 132 17.36 9.34 -19.44
N ASP A 133 17.57 8.46 -18.45
CA ASP A 133 18.74 7.60 -18.41
C ASP A 133 18.74 6.58 -19.57
N LYS A 134 19.92 6.20 -20.06
CA LYS A 134 20.05 5.21 -21.14
C LYS A 134 19.51 3.83 -20.78
N HIS A 135 19.52 3.50 -19.49
CA HIS A 135 19.13 2.22 -18.91
C HIS A 135 17.78 2.26 -18.19
N TYR A 136 16.93 3.26 -18.51
CA TYR A 136 15.55 3.38 -18.01
C TYR A 136 14.59 2.37 -18.64
#